data_AF-A0A1S1SVK4-F1
#
_entry.id   AF-A0A1S1SVK4-F1
#
_cell.length_a   1.000
_cell.length_b   1.000
_cell.length_c   1.000
_cell.angle_alpha   90.00
_cell.angle_beta   90.00
_cell.angle_gamma   90.00
#
_symmetry.space_group_name_H-M   'P 1'
#
loop_
_entity.id
_entity.type
_entity.pdbx_description
1 polymer ?
#
loop_
_entity_poly.entity_id
_entity_poly.type
_entity_poly.pdbx_seq_one_letter_code
_entity_poly.pdbx_strand_id
1 'polypeptide(L)'
;MSKKYAGVVKPGKAMLYCVRLSDGYLFPAPNSQFVSSDAAEAILRQCQYICEDQAMDVYVLEGSDLETDQMVSISSRTSYKDLPRAFWYRSQENFQKCDWNRYVDRIYELQMAEMMSENMEDVSVPVPESRPELDEDEVSTEATASITADRPLIDRPIRIIGTPFLPPQTSAQ
;
A
#
# COMPACT_ATOMS: atom_id res chain seq x y z
N MET A 1 -18.64 -17.24 -12.53
CA MET A 1 -18.57 -17.22 -14.01
C MET A 1 -17.11 -17.09 -14.40
N SER A 2 -16.41 -18.18 -14.75
CA SER A 2 -14.96 -18.12 -15.02
C SER A 2 -14.47 -19.24 -15.96
N LYS A 3 -15.31 -19.59 -16.94
CA LYS A 3 -15.02 -20.67 -17.90
C LYS A 3 -14.00 -20.29 -18.98
N LYS A 4 -13.61 -19.01 -19.08
CA LYS A 4 -12.77 -18.50 -20.18
C LYS A 4 -11.31 -18.98 -20.10
N TYR A 5 -10.82 -19.28 -18.89
CA TYR A 5 -9.42 -19.63 -18.64
C TYR A 5 -9.22 -21.04 -18.07
N ALA A 6 -10.32 -21.80 -17.94
CA ALA A 6 -10.32 -23.18 -17.47
C ALA A 6 -9.64 -24.09 -18.51
N GLY A 7 -8.37 -24.43 -18.28
CA GLY A 7 -7.58 -25.33 -19.15
C GLY A 7 -6.20 -24.80 -19.54
N VAL A 8 -5.87 -23.55 -19.19
CA VAL A 8 -4.54 -22.95 -19.45
C VAL A 8 -3.59 -23.11 -18.25
N VAL A 9 -4.11 -23.53 -17.10
CA VAL A 9 -3.36 -23.59 -15.83
C VAL A 9 -3.38 -25.02 -15.31
N LYS A 10 -2.21 -25.65 -15.24
CA LYS A 10 -2.04 -26.91 -14.50
C LYS A 10 -1.71 -26.60 -13.03
N PRO A 11 -2.45 -27.15 -12.06
CA PRO A 11 -2.16 -26.95 -10.65
C PRO A 11 -0.85 -27.69 -10.27
N GLY A 12 0.06 -26.95 -9.64
CA GLY A 12 1.35 -27.45 -9.17
C GLY A 12 2.51 -26.95 -10.03
N LYS A 13 3.14 -25.85 -9.57
CA LYS A 13 4.35 -25.18 -10.13
C LYS A 13 4.15 -24.18 -11.25
N ALA A 14 2.92 -23.91 -11.67
CA ALA A 14 2.67 -22.81 -12.60
C ALA A 14 2.95 -21.45 -11.92
N MET A 15 3.50 -20.50 -12.67
CA MET A 15 3.66 -19.10 -12.24
C MET A 15 3.05 -18.15 -13.25
N LEU A 16 2.46 -17.06 -12.74
CA LEU A 16 1.88 -16.00 -13.56
C LEU A 16 2.83 -14.82 -13.73
N TYR A 17 2.85 -14.27 -14.93
CA TYR A 17 3.65 -13.12 -15.31
C TYR A 17 2.77 -12.05 -15.94
N CYS A 18 2.95 -10.81 -15.49
CA CYS A 18 2.44 -9.63 -16.18
C CYS A 18 3.38 -9.31 -17.34
N VAL A 19 2.83 -9.08 -18.54
CA VAL A 19 3.61 -8.70 -19.72
C VAL A 19 3.01 -7.44 -20.33
N ARG A 20 3.86 -6.44 -20.55
CA ARG A 20 3.51 -5.22 -21.27
C ARG A 20 3.68 -5.43 -22.77
N LEU A 21 2.59 -5.34 -23.51
CA LEU A 21 2.59 -5.58 -24.96
C LEU A 21 3.34 -4.49 -25.74
N SER A 22 3.61 -3.34 -25.10
CA SER A 22 4.32 -2.19 -25.68
C SER A 22 5.83 -2.38 -25.81
N ASP A 23 6.43 -3.30 -25.09
CA ASP A 23 7.89 -3.51 -25.14
C ASP A 23 8.35 -4.88 -24.67
N GLY A 24 7.41 -5.78 -24.41
CA GLY A 24 7.68 -7.08 -23.84
C GLY A 24 8.27 -6.98 -22.43
N TYR A 25 8.06 -5.89 -21.70
CA TYR A 25 8.46 -5.89 -20.29
C TYR A 25 7.66 -6.93 -19.52
N LEU A 26 8.35 -7.79 -18.76
CA LEU A 26 7.74 -8.86 -17.99
C LEU A 26 8.18 -8.82 -16.53
N PHE A 27 7.27 -9.18 -15.63
CA PHE A 27 7.55 -9.37 -14.20
C PHE A 27 6.56 -10.37 -13.58
N PRO A 28 6.92 -11.04 -12.47
CA PRO A 28 5.99 -11.94 -11.77
C PRO A 28 4.74 -11.18 -11.33
N ALA A 29 3.56 -11.74 -11.61
CA ALA A 29 2.31 -11.16 -11.16
C ALA A 29 2.20 -11.12 -9.62
N PRO A 30 1.44 -10.19 -9.04
CA PRO A 30 1.06 -10.27 -7.63
C PRO A 30 0.41 -11.63 -7.36
N ASN A 31 0.84 -12.30 -6.28
CA ASN A 31 0.36 -13.64 -5.94
C ASN A 31 0.56 -14.67 -7.08
N SER A 32 1.62 -14.54 -7.87
CA SER A 32 1.90 -15.36 -9.07
C SER A 32 1.90 -16.87 -8.86
N GLN A 33 2.18 -17.35 -7.64
CA GLN A 33 2.12 -18.76 -7.26
C GLN A 33 0.70 -19.32 -7.13
N PHE A 34 -0.30 -18.46 -6.95
CA PHE A 34 -1.70 -18.83 -6.75
C PHE A 34 -2.44 -18.82 -8.08
N VAL A 35 -2.14 -19.82 -8.90
CA VAL A 35 -2.69 -19.90 -10.25
C VAL A 35 -4.08 -20.53 -10.20
N SER A 36 -5.11 -19.69 -10.32
CA SER A 36 -6.50 -20.12 -10.55
C SER A 36 -7.04 -19.43 -11.81
N SER A 37 -7.96 -20.09 -12.52
CA SER A 37 -8.62 -19.52 -13.71
C SER A 37 -9.35 -18.21 -13.40
N ASP A 38 -9.80 -18.06 -12.16
CA ASP A 38 -10.62 -16.94 -11.69
C ASP A 38 -9.72 -15.76 -11.28
N ALA A 39 -8.47 -16.03 -10.93
CA ALA A 39 -7.47 -15.02 -10.61
C ALA A 39 -6.95 -14.27 -11.85
N ALA A 40 -7.00 -14.86 -13.05
CA ALA A 40 -6.39 -14.27 -14.24
C ALA A 40 -6.93 -12.86 -14.58
N GLU A 41 -8.24 -12.64 -14.45
CA GLU A 41 -8.85 -11.34 -14.73
C GLU A 41 -8.52 -10.30 -13.65
N ALA A 42 -8.49 -10.72 -12.39
CA ALA A 42 -8.08 -9.86 -11.27
C ALA A 42 -6.60 -9.46 -11.40
N ILE A 43 -5.74 -10.42 -11.73
CA ILE A 43 -4.32 -10.21 -11.96
C ILE A 43 -4.08 -9.29 -13.16
N LEU A 44 -4.84 -9.46 -14.26
CA LEU A 44 -4.74 -8.54 -15.39
C LEU A 44 -5.00 -7.09 -14.96
N ARG A 45 -6.05 -6.85 -14.16
CA ARG A 45 -6.33 -5.50 -13.64
C ARG A 45 -5.22 -4.98 -12.73
N GLN A 46 -4.61 -5.84 -11.92
CA GLN A 46 -3.46 -5.46 -11.10
C GLN A 46 -2.25 -5.10 -11.97
N CYS A 47 -1.94 -5.90 -13.00
CA CYS A 47 -0.88 -5.60 -13.96
C CYS A 47 -1.10 -4.23 -14.64
N GLN A 48 -2.34 -3.96 -15.06
CA GLN A 48 -2.72 -2.67 -15.66
C GLN A 48 -2.54 -1.50 -14.70
N TYR A 49 -2.92 -1.69 -13.42
CA TYR A 49 -2.72 -0.66 -12.39
C TYR A 49 -1.23 -0.40 -12.11
N ILE A 50 -0.42 -1.45 -11.96
CA ILE A 50 1.02 -1.36 -11.66
C ILE A 50 1.77 -0.64 -12.78
N CYS A 51 1.40 -0.90 -14.03
CA CYS A 51 2.08 -0.32 -15.19
C CYS A 51 1.41 0.95 -15.74
N GLU A 52 0.26 1.35 -15.20
CA GLU A 52 -0.58 2.43 -15.73
C GLU A 52 -0.89 2.29 -17.24
N ASP A 53 -0.95 1.05 -17.71
CA ASP A 53 -1.09 0.70 -19.11
C ASP A 53 -2.20 -0.32 -19.29
N GLN A 54 -3.13 -0.06 -20.20
CA GLN A 54 -4.19 -0.99 -20.56
C GLN A 54 -3.67 -2.13 -21.45
N ALA A 55 -2.58 -1.90 -22.19
CA ALA A 55 -1.94 -2.87 -23.08
C ALA A 55 -1.04 -3.85 -22.31
N MET A 56 -1.60 -4.43 -21.25
CA MET A 56 -1.02 -5.51 -20.47
C MET A 56 -1.72 -6.83 -20.80
N ASP A 57 -1.01 -7.93 -20.65
CA ASP A 57 -1.56 -9.28 -20.74
C ASP A 57 -0.91 -10.18 -19.68
N VAL A 58 -1.57 -11.30 -19.37
CA VAL A 58 -1.11 -12.24 -18.35
C VAL A 58 -0.67 -13.53 -19.02
N TYR A 59 0.56 -13.94 -18.72
CA TYR A 59 1.16 -15.15 -19.22
C TYR A 59 1.32 -16.16 -18.10
N VAL A 60 1.20 -17.43 -18.43
CA VAL A 60 1.46 -18.55 -17.52
C VAL A 60 2.72 -19.28 -17.96
N LEU A 61 3.55 -19.60 -16.99
CA LEU A 61 4.68 -20.51 -17.12
C LEU A 61 4.30 -21.81 -16.40
N GLU A 62 4.03 -22.90 -17.12
CA GLU A 62 3.47 -24.14 -16.54
C GLU A 62 4.47 -24.97 -15.71
N GLY A 63 5.77 -24.69 -15.81
CA GLY A 63 6.83 -25.48 -15.17
C GLY A 63 7.92 -24.60 -14.58
N SER A 64 8.47 -24.99 -13.43
CA SER A 64 9.55 -24.27 -12.73
C SER A 64 10.91 -24.43 -13.41
N ASP A 65 11.04 -25.42 -14.29
CA ASP A 65 12.21 -25.73 -15.11
C ASP A 65 12.19 -24.99 -16.46
N LEU A 66 11.07 -24.34 -16.78
CA LEU A 66 10.91 -23.59 -18.01
C LEU A 66 11.42 -22.16 -17.83
N GLU A 67 11.96 -21.63 -18.91
CA GLU A 67 12.40 -20.23 -18.98
C GLU A 67 11.23 -19.30 -19.29
N THR A 68 11.35 -18.02 -18.91
CA THR A 68 10.31 -16.99 -19.19
C THR A 68 9.99 -16.80 -20.67
N ASP A 69 10.79 -17.36 -21.56
CA ASP A 69 10.59 -17.35 -23.00
C ASP A 69 9.59 -18.42 -23.49
N GLN A 70 9.24 -19.38 -22.64
CA GLN A 70 8.29 -20.47 -22.90
C GLN A 70 6.91 -20.22 -22.28
N MET A 71 6.69 -19.04 -21.69
CA MET A 71 5.38 -18.68 -21.14
C MET A 71 4.35 -18.44 -22.25
N VAL A 72 3.08 -18.74 -21.95
CA VAL A 72 1.96 -18.67 -22.89
C VAL A 72 0.91 -17.71 -22.36
N SER A 73 0.39 -16.84 -23.22
CA SER A 73 -0.69 -15.91 -22.85
C SER A 73 -1.95 -16.68 -22.46
N ILE A 74 -2.56 -16.26 -21.37
CA ILE A 74 -3.83 -16.81 -20.90
C ILE A 74 -4.98 -16.39 -21.84
N SER A 75 -4.90 -15.20 -22.45
CA SER A 75 -5.96 -14.63 -23.27
C SER A 75 -5.90 -15.11 -24.72
N SER A 76 -4.73 -15.05 -25.35
CA SER A 76 -4.54 -15.35 -26.78
C SER A 76 -3.98 -16.76 -27.04
N ARG A 77 -3.45 -17.44 -26.02
CA ARG A 77 -2.69 -18.71 -26.14
C ARG A 77 -1.47 -18.62 -27.05
N THR A 78 -0.94 -17.42 -27.26
CA THR A 78 0.31 -17.21 -28.02
C THR A 78 1.50 -17.34 -27.09
N SER A 79 2.61 -17.89 -27.60
CA SER A 79 3.87 -17.90 -26.87
C SER A 79 4.38 -16.48 -26.71
N TYR A 80 5.06 -16.20 -25.60
CA TYR A 80 5.70 -14.90 -25.41
C TYR A 80 6.78 -14.62 -26.47
N LYS A 81 7.46 -15.64 -26.99
CA LYS A 81 8.41 -15.50 -28.12
C LYS A 81 7.76 -14.98 -29.40
N ASP A 82 6.48 -15.25 -29.59
CA ASP A 82 5.75 -14.84 -30.80
C ASP A 82 5.29 -13.38 -30.70
N LEU A 83 5.45 -12.73 -29.54
CA LEU A 83 5.16 -11.32 -29.38
C LEU A 83 6.18 -10.49 -30.19
N PRO A 84 5.74 -9.57 -31.08
CA PRO A 84 6.66 -8.81 -31.94
C PRO A 84 7.73 -8.00 -31.19
N ARG A 85 7.44 -7.62 -29.94
CA ARG A 85 8.34 -6.86 -29.06
C ARG A 85 8.80 -7.66 -27.86
N ALA A 86 8.79 -8.99 -27.93
CA ALA A 86 9.35 -9.84 -26.89
C ALA A 86 10.77 -9.38 -26.54
N PHE A 87 11.03 -9.20 -25.24
CA PHE A 87 12.32 -8.78 -24.67
C PHE A 87 12.85 -7.41 -25.13
N TRP A 88 12.07 -6.61 -25.87
CA TRP A 88 12.54 -5.34 -26.44
C TRP A 88 12.97 -4.34 -25.36
N TYR A 89 12.33 -4.36 -24.19
CA TYR A 89 12.69 -3.57 -23.02
C TYR A 89 14.16 -3.73 -22.58
N ARG A 90 14.81 -4.87 -22.86
CA ARG A 90 16.22 -5.12 -22.50
C ARG A 90 17.20 -4.28 -23.31
N SER A 91 16.80 -3.83 -24.49
CA SER A 91 17.63 -3.05 -25.42
C SER A 91 17.31 -1.55 -25.45
N GLN A 92 16.36 -1.09 -24.64
CA GLN A 92 15.95 0.31 -24.62
C GLN A 92 16.80 1.13 -23.63
N GLU A 93 17.34 2.25 -24.12
CA GLU A 93 18.11 3.18 -23.27
C GLU A 93 17.23 3.88 -22.23
N ASN A 94 15.98 4.24 -22.59
CA ASN A 94 15.03 4.93 -21.72
C ASN A 94 13.94 4.00 -21.17
N PHE A 95 14.31 2.77 -20.82
CA PHE A 95 13.36 1.79 -20.30
C PHE A 95 12.77 2.22 -18.94
N GLN A 96 11.44 2.33 -18.89
CA GLN A 96 10.69 2.60 -17.66
C GLN A 96 10.04 1.32 -17.15
N LYS A 97 10.43 0.90 -15.94
CA LYS A 97 9.78 -0.18 -15.19
C LYS A 97 8.42 0.26 -14.71
N CYS A 98 7.53 -0.70 -14.48
CA CYS A 98 6.26 -0.41 -13.84
C CYS A 98 6.45 -0.06 -12.36
N ASP A 99 5.54 0.73 -11.80
CA ASP A 99 5.65 1.26 -10.43
C ASP A 99 5.03 0.29 -9.42
N TRP A 100 5.88 -0.56 -8.86
CA TRP A 100 5.49 -1.48 -7.79
C TRP A 100 5.24 -0.79 -6.46
N ASN A 101 5.92 0.32 -6.19
CA ASN A 101 5.80 1.01 -4.91
C ASN A 101 4.40 1.59 -4.77
N ARG A 102 3.91 2.24 -5.83
CA ARG A 102 2.53 2.73 -5.89
C ARG A 102 1.50 1.65 -5.61
N TYR A 103 1.69 0.45 -6.17
CA TYR A 103 0.78 -0.67 -5.93
C TYR A 103 0.84 -1.13 -4.47
N VAL A 104 2.03 -1.27 -3.89
CA VAL A 104 2.19 -1.67 -2.48
C VAL A 104 1.59 -0.62 -1.55
N ASP A 105 1.85 0.66 -1.78
CA ASP A 105 1.28 1.77 -1.01
C ASP A 105 -0.25 1.72 -1.06
N ARG A 106 -0.81 1.47 -2.24
CA ARG A 106 -2.27 1.34 -2.39
C ARG A 106 -2.84 0.16 -1.63
N ILE A 107 -2.18 -1.00 -1.66
CA ILE A 107 -2.62 -2.16 -0.89
C ILE A 107 -2.54 -1.88 0.61
N TYR A 108 -1.47 -1.22 1.07
CA TYR A 108 -1.31 -0.86 2.47
C TYR A 108 -2.40 0.12 2.93
N GLU A 109 -2.73 1.15 2.14
CA GLU A 109 -3.84 2.06 2.41
C GLU A 109 -5.17 1.31 2.59
N LEU A 110 -5.47 0.37 1.69
CA LEU A 110 -6.71 -0.42 1.75
C LEU A 110 -6.75 -1.31 2.99
N GLN A 111 -5.63 -1.96 3.33
CA GLN A 111 -5.52 -2.78 4.54
C GLN A 111 -5.68 -1.95 5.82
N MET A 112 -5.09 -0.75 5.87
CA MET A 112 -5.28 0.16 7.01
C MET A 112 -6.74 0.61 7.13
N ALA A 113 -7.40 0.95 6.02
CA ALA A 113 -8.81 1.33 6.02
C ALA A 113 -9.71 0.18 6.49
N GLU A 114 -9.43 -1.05 6.06
CA GLU A 114 -10.14 -2.26 6.50
C GLU A 114 -9.95 -2.49 8.00
N MET A 115 -8.71 -2.48 8.50
CA MET A 115 -8.42 -2.61 9.93
C MET A 115 -9.10 -1.51 10.76
N MET A 116 -9.15 -0.27 10.27
CA MET A 116 -9.87 0.81 10.97
C MET A 116 -11.39 0.60 10.98
N SER A 117 -11.96 0.02 9.92
CA SER A 117 -13.38 -0.32 9.83
C SER A 117 -13.76 -1.43 10.80
N GLU A 118 -13.00 -2.54 10.83
CA GLU A 118 -13.28 -3.66 11.73
C GLU A 118 -13.22 -3.24 13.21
N ASN A 119 -12.28 -2.35 13.56
CA ASN A 119 -12.17 -1.79 14.92
C ASN A 119 -13.32 -0.83 15.29
N MET A 120 -14.16 -0.40 14.33
CA MET A 120 -15.35 0.42 14.60
C MET A 120 -16.65 -0.39 14.77
N GLU A 121 -16.69 -1.65 14.32
CA GLU A 121 -17.91 -2.47 14.38
C GLU A 121 -18.22 -2.95 15.82
N ASP A 122 -17.24 -3.01 16.72
CA ASP A 122 -17.40 -3.44 18.13
C ASP A 122 -17.33 -2.28 19.14
N VAL A 123 -17.20 -1.02 18.68
CA VAL A 123 -17.16 0.14 19.58
C VAL A 123 -18.58 0.65 19.81
N SER A 124 -19.21 0.19 20.88
CA SER A 124 -20.38 0.86 21.47
C SER A 124 -19.91 2.18 22.08
N VAL A 125 -19.86 3.25 21.28
CA VAL A 125 -19.57 4.61 21.77
C VAL A 125 -20.67 4.98 22.78
N PRO A 126 -20.37 5.07 24.09
CA PRO A 126 -21.37 5.50 25.05
C PRO A 126 -21.79 6.92 24.69
N VAL A 127 -23.09 7.20 24.72
CA VAL A 127 -23.62 8.54 24.52
C VAL A 127 -22.97 9.43 25.59
N PRO A 128 -22.31 10.54 25.23
CA PRO A 128 -21.74 11.45 26.22
C PRO A 128 -22.88 11.92 27.12
N GLU A 129 -22.75 11.63 28.42
CA GLU A 129 -23.73 12.11 29.40
C GLU A 129 -23.76 13.64 29.38
N SER A 130 -24.96 14.20 29.54
CA SER A 130 -25.15 15.64 29.63
C SER A 130 -24.27 16.20 30.75
N ARG A 131 -23.70 17.39 30.49
CA ARG A 131 -22.94 18.16 31.48
C ARG A 131 -23.69 18.13 32.82
N PRO A 132 -23.05 17.68 33.92
CA PRO A 132 -23.67 17.69 35.24
C PRO A 132 -24.23 19.08 35.54
N GLU A 133 -25.47 19.14 36.02
CA GLU A 133 -26.03 20.38 36.53
C GLU A 133 -25.16 20.83 37.70
N LEU A 134 -24.56 22.01 37.56
CA LEU A 134 -23.85 22.65 38.65
C LEU A 134 -24.93 23.24 39.55
N ASP A 135 -25.11 22.69 40.75
CA ASP A 135 -25.94 23.32 41.78
C ASP A 135 -25.45 24.77 41.98
N GLU A 136 -26.33 25.72 41.72
CA GLU A 136 -26.03 27.16 41.73
C GLU A 136 -25.76 27.70 43.15
N ASP A 137 -25.90 26.85 44.17
CA ASP A 137 -25.86 27.22 45.59
C ASP A 137 -24.52 27.02 46.31
N GLU A 138 -23.49 26.51 45.63
CA GLU A 138 -22.11 26.63 46.13
C GLU A 138 -21.19 27.23 45.06
N VAL A 139 -21.43 28.52 44.75
CA VAL A 139 -20.34 29.41 44.34
C VAL A 139 -19.35 29.49 45.50
N SER A 140 -18.44 28.52 45.56
CA SER A 140 -17.17 28.74 46.25
C SER A 140 -16.44 29.82 45.46
N THR A 141 -16.39 31.01 46.05
CA THR A 141 -15.63 32.17 45.57
C THR A 141 -14.11 31.93 45.54
N GLU A 142 -13.62 30.70 45.72
CA GLU A 142 -12.18 30.39 45.70
C GLU A 142 -11.65 29.92 44.34
N ALA A 143 -12.51 29.47 43.40
CA ALA A 143 -12.04 28.87 42.15
C ALA A 143 -11.73 29.86 41.00
N THR A 144 -12.03 31.15 41.16
CA THR A 144 -11.61 32.21 40.22
C THR A 144 -10.39 33.00 40.71
N ALA A 145 -9.83 32.67 41.87
CA ALA A 145 -8.68 33.37 42.46
C ALA A 145 -7.30 32.82 42.06
N SER A 146 -7.18 32.01 40.99
CA SER A 146 -5.87 31.47 40.58
C SER A 146 -5.48 31.68 39.12
N ILE A 147 -6.22 32.51 38.38
CA ILE A 147 -5.78 32.97 37.04
C ILE A 147 -4.98 34.28 37.09
N THR A 148 -4.67 34.79 38.28
CA THR A 148 -3.85 36.00 38.46
C THR A 148 -2.87 35.84 39.62
N ALA A 149 -1.79 35.11 39.37
CA ALA A 149 -0.50 35.40 39.95
C ALA A 149 0.56 34.67 39.12
N ASP A 150 1.52 35.42 38.59
CA ASP A 150 2.87 34.93 38.31
C ASP A 150 3.31 34.08 39.52
N ARG A 151 3.17 32.76 39.44
CA ARG A 151 3.87 31.87 40.37
C ARG A 151 5.34 32.01 40.00
N PRO A 152 6.21 32.51 40.90
CA PRO A 152 7.63 32.49 40.60
C PRO A 152 8.01 31.04 40.32
N LEU A 153 8.63 30.82 39.16
CA LEU A 153 9.25 29.56 38.81
C LEU A 153 10.11 29.16 40.01
N ILE A 154 9.70 28.09 40.72
CA ILE A 154 10.50 27.58 41.82
C ILE A 154 11.80 27.13 41.16
N ASP A 155 12.88 27.80 41.52
CA ASP A 155 14.22 27.55 40.99
C ASP A 155 14.69 26.19 41.55
N ARG A 156 14.25 25.12 40.88
CA ARG A 156 14.64 23.75 41.19
C ARG A 156 15.97 23.50 40.48
N PRO A 157 17.02 23.02 41.18
CA PRO A 157 18.27 22.66 40.51
C PRO A 157 18.03 21.41 39.65
N ILE A 158 17.74 21.60 38.36
CA ILE A 158 17.57 20.51 37.39
C ILE A 158 18.92 20.26 36.74
N ARG A 159 19.47 19.05 36.90
CA ARG A 159 20.69 18.64 36.21
C ARG A 159 20.35 18.20 34.79
N ILE A 160 20.61 19.05 33.81
CA ILE A 160 20.50 18.71 32.39
C ILE A 160 21.70 17.81 32.05
N ILE A 161 21.44 16.55 31.71
CA ILE A 161 22.46 15.59 31.26
C ILE A 161 22.26 15.37 29.76
N GLY A 162 23.13 15.92 28.94
CA GLY A 162 23.10 15.76 27.48
C GLY A 162 23.70 16.97 26.76
N THR A 163 24.21 16.76 25.55
CA THR A 163 24.72 17.84 24.70
C THR A 163 23.56 18.75 24.28
N PRO A 164 23.66 20.09 24.40
CA PRO A 164 22.62 20.98 23.92
C PRO A 164 22.49 20.85 22.40
N PHE A 165 21.29 20.51 21.94
CA PHE A 165 21.01 20.23 20.53
C PHE A 165 20.65 21.49 19.72
N LEU A 166 20.55 22.65 20.38
CA LEU A 166 20.20 23.91 19.71
C LEU A 166 21.41 24.84 19.62
N PRO A 167 21.70 25.40 18.43
CA PRO A 167 22.67 26.47 18.29
C PRO A 167 22.17 27.74 18.98
N PRO A 168 23.07 28.57 19.56
CA PRO A 168 22.67 29.81 20.21
C PRO A 168 22.06 30.77 19.18
N GLN A 169 20.85 31.25 19.45
CA GLN A 169 20.24 32.34 18.69
C GLN A 169 21.04 33.62 18.97
N THR A 170 21.80 34.08 17.99
CA THR A 170 22.43 35.40 18.04
C THR A 170 21.35 36.43 17.75
N SER A 171 20.89 37.12 18.78
CA SER A 171 20.15 38.37 18.62
C SER A 171 21.16 39.46 18.26
N ALA A 172 21.24 39.79 16.97
CA ALA A 172 21.97 40.95 16.49
C ALA A 172 21.26 42.22 16.98
N GLN A 173 22.04 43.13 17.55
CA GLN A 173 21.65 44.52 17.83
C GLN A 173 22.60 45.44 17.06
#